data_AF-A0A2H0RCP0-F1
#
_entry.id   AF-A0A2H0RCP0-F1
#
_cell.length_a   1.000
_cell.length_b   1.000
_cell.length_c   1.000
_cell.angle_alpha   90.00
_cell.angle_beta   90.00
_cell.angle_gamma   90.00
#
_symmetry.space_group_name_H-M   'P 1'
#
loop_
_entity.id
_entity.type
_entity.pdbx_description
1 polymer ?
#
loop_
_entity_poly.entity_id
_entity_poly.type
_entity_poly.pdbx_seq_one_letter_code
_entity_poly.pdbx_strand_id
1 'polypeptide(L)' 'MAIEVKRKEGESASAFLYRFTKKMQQSGVLKESKKRRHAKRAVNKNKRRKMALYREDKKIETEKKKKLGLM' A
#
# COMPACT_ATOMS: atom_id res chain seq x y z
N MET A 1 -15.63 6.32 6.80
CA MET A 1 -14.45 7.12 7.21
C MET A 1 -14.23 8.20 6.18
N ALA A 2 -14.69 9.41 6.44
CA ALA A 2 -14.36 10.58 5.64
C ALA A 2 -12.97 11.07 6.08
N ILE A 3 -12.07 11.29 5.13
CA ILE A 3 -10.76 11.87 5.40
C ILE A 3 -10.90 13.37 5.24
N GLU A 4 -10.97 14.08 6.36
CA GLU A 4 -11.04 15.54 6.33
C GLU A 4 -9.64 16.15 6.51
N VAL A 5 -9.30 17.10 5.64
CA VAL A 5 -8.10 17.93 5.74
C VAL A 5 -8.52 19.37 5.53
N LYS A 6 -8.42 20.18 6.58
CA LYS A 6 -8.67 21.63 6.51
C LYS A 6 -7.38 22.36 6.12
N ARG A 7 -7.52 23.44 5.35
CA ARG A 7 -6.40 24.33 4.99
C ARG A 7 -6.03 25.15 6.22
N LYS A 8 -4.74 25.27 6.49
CA LYS A 8 -4.23 26.15 7.56
C LYS A 8 -3.95 27.55 7.00
N GLU A 9 -4.10 28.57 7.82
CA GLU A 9 -3.74 29.94 7.46
C GLU A 9 -2.23 30.03 7.17
N GLY A 10 -1.86 30.75 6.10
CA GLY A 10 -0.47 30.86 5.63
C GLY A 10 0.05 29.66 4.81
N GLU A 11 -0.76 28.64 4.55
CA GLU A 11 -0.32 27.46 3.80
C GLU A 11 -0.39 27.64 2.27
N SER A 12 0.72 27.35 1.59
CA SER A 12 0.76 27.21 0.12
C SER A 12 -0.14 26.06 -0.35
N ALA A 13 -0.84 26.26 -1.46
CA ALA A 13 -1.75 25.26 -2.02
C ALA A 13 -1.06 23.90 -2.26
N SER A 14 0.22 23.92 -2.63
CA SER A 14 1.04 22.72 -2.88
C SER A 14 1.25 21.89 -1.61
N ALA A 15 1.52 22.54 -0.48
CA ALA A 15 1.74 21.87 0.81
C ALA A 15 0.45 21.23 1.34
N PHE A 16 -0.68 21.92 1.15
CA PHE A 16 -2.00 21.41 1.49
C PHE A 16 -2.34 20.13 0.69
N LEU A 17 -2.11 20.14 -0.63
CA LEU A 17 -2.31 18.99 -1.50
C LEU A 17 -1.40 17.81 -1.12
N TYR A 18 -0.15 18.08 -0.77
CA TYR A 18 0.76 17.04 -0.27
C TYR A 18 0.22 16.37 1.00
N ARG A 19 -0.25 17.16 1.97
CA ARG A 19 -0.84 16.58 3.20
C ARG A 19 -2.08 15.75 2.89
N PHE A 20 -2.95 16.24 2.00
CA PHE A 20 -4.12 15.51 1.56
C PHE A 20 -3.75 14.16 0.92
N THR A 21 -2.82 14.17 -0.04
CA THR A 21 -2.38 12.93 -0.72
C THR A 21 -1.73 11.96 0.25
N LYS A 22 -0.87 12.43 1.17
CA LYS A 22 -0.27 11.60 2.23
C LYS A 22 -1.32 10.95 3.12
N LYS A 23 -2.31 11.73 3.60
CA LYS A 23 -3.39 11.22 4.46
C LYS A 23 -4.29 10.24 3.70
N MET A 24 -4.57 10.50 2.43
CA MET A 24 -5.31 9.60 1.54
C MET A 24 -4.56 8.28 1.32
N GLN A 25 -3.25 8.31 1.11
CA GLN A 25 -2.43 7.10 0.97
C GLN A 25 -2.38 6.28 2.27
N GLN A 26 -2.15 6.94 3.41
CA GLN A 26 -2.10 6.30 4.73
C GLN A 26 -3.44 5.68 5.13
N SER A 27 -4.56 6.34 4.81
CA SER A 27 -5.90 5.85 5.11
C SER A 27 -6.23 4.50 4.44
N GLY A 28 -5.53 4.15 3.35
CA GLY A 28 -5.79 2.94 2.59
C GLY A 28 -7.15 2.90 1.89
N VAL A 29 -7.96 3.97 1.90
CA VAL A 29 -9.31 3.99 1.33
C VAL A 29 -9.32 3.59 -0.15
N LEU A 30 -8.36 4.08 -0.93
CA LEU A 30 -8.22 3.70 -2.34
C LEU A 30 -7.89 2.21 -2.51
N LYS A 31 -7.07 1.64 -1.62
CA LYS A 31 -6.69 0.22 -1.67
C LYS A 31 -7.87 -0.67 -1.30
N GLU A 32 -8.65 -0.28 -0.30
CA GLU A 32 -9.83 -1.02 0.13
C GLU A 32 -10.95 -0.93 -0.91
N SER A 33 -11.20 0.26 -1.48
CA SER A 33 -12.16 0.44 -2.58
C SER A 33 -11.82 -0.45 -3.78
N LYS A 34 -10.55 -0.42 -4.25
CA LYS A 34 -10.08 -1.30 -5.32
C LYS A 34 -10.21 -2.79 -4.98
N LYS A 35 -9.98 -3.17 -3.73
CA LYS A 35 -10.11 -4.56 -3.26
C LYS A 35 -11.56 -5.04 -3.24
N ARG A 36 -12.50 -4.17 -2.84
CA ARG A 36 -13.94 -4.46 -2.74
C ARG A 36 -14.68 -4.41 -4.08
N ARG A 37 -14.10 -3.75 -5.10
CA ARG A 37 -14.71 -3.63 -6.43
C ARG A 37 -15.15 -4.96 -7.06
N HIS A 38 -14.47 -6.06 -6.76
CA HIS A 38 -14.84 -7.39 -7.24
C HIS A 38 -14.90 -8.41 -6.10
N ALA A 39 -15.92 -9.28 -6.14
CA ALA A 39 -16.04 -10.39 -5.22
C ALA A 39 -14.88 -11.39 -5.43
N LYS A 40 -14.20 -11.75 -4.34
CA LYS A 40 -13.11 -12.73 -4.37
C LYS A 40 -13.59 -14.07 -3.86
N ARG A 41 -13.33 -15.14 -4.63
CA ARG A 41 -13.53 -16.52 -4.16
C ARG A 41 -12.53 -16.85 -3.04
N ALA A 42 -12.95 -17.72 -2.12
CA ALA A 42 -12.08 -18.23 -1.08
C ALA A 42 -10.85 -18.94 -1.69
N VAL A 43 -9.68 -18.70 -1.11
CA VAL A 43 -8.41 -19.25 -1.61
C VAL A 43 -8.22 -20.67 -1.10
N ASN A 44 -7.98 -21.63 -2.00
CA ASN A 44 -7.71 -23.03 -1.64
C ASN A 44 -6.38 -23.19 -0.86
N LYS A 45 -6.21 -24.33 -0.16
CA LYS A 45 -5.03 -24.63 0.67
C LYS A 45 -3.72 -24.56 -0.12
N ASN A 46 -3.70 -25.09 -1.34
CA ASN A 46 -2.51 -25.11 -2.21
C ASN A 46 -2.08 -23.71 -2.64
N LYS A 47 -3.02 -22.85 -3.04
CA LYS A 47 -2.73 -21.46 -3.42
C LYS A 47 -2.25 -20.65 -2.22
N ARG A 48 -2.78 -20.90 -1.02
CA ARG A 48 -2.27 -20.29 0.21
C ARG A 48 -0.80 -20.69 0.46
N ARG A 49 -0.46 -21.97 0.33
CA ARG A 49 0.92 -22.47 0.45
C ARG A 49 1.86 -21.85 -0.59
N LYS A 50 1.46 -21.83 -1.87
CA LYS A 50 2.25 -21.22 -2.95
C LYS A 50 2.51 -19.73 -2.71
N MET A 51 1.50 -19.00 -2.22
CA MET A 51 1.65 -17.59 -1.86
C MET A 51 2.60 -17.36 -0.68
N ALA A 52 2.62 -18.27 0.30
CA ALA A 52 3.55 -18.19 1.42
C ALA A 52 5.00 -18.41 0.98
N LEU A 53 5.25 -19.44 0.16
CA LEU A 53 6.58 -19.72 -0.40
C LEU A 53 7.10 -18.53 -1.23
N TYR A 54 6.26 -18.01 -2.13
CA TYR A 54 6.62 -16.84 -2.94
C TYR A 54 7.02 -15.61 -2.10
N ARG A 55 6.37 -15.38 -0.95
CA ARG A 55 6.72 -14.27 -0.07
C ARG A 55 8.09 -14.47 0.57
N GLU A 56 8.43 -15.70 0.90
CA GLU A 56 9.73 -16.02 1.49
C GLU A 56 10.85 -15.88 0.46
N ASP A 57 10.65 -16.42 -0.74
CA ASP A 57 11.59 -16.27 -1.85
C ASP A 57 11.87 -14.79 -2.16
N LYS A 58 10.82 -13.96 -2.18
CA LYS A 58 10.97 -12.52 -2.43
C LYS A 58 11.66 -11.77 -1.30
N LYS A 59 11.53 -12.19 -0.04
CA LYS A 59 12.35 -11.62 1.04
C LYS A 59 13.83 -11.92 0.81
N ILE A 60 14.16 -13.17 0.50
CA ILE A 60 15.54 -13.61 0.24
C ILE A 60 16.13 -12.83 -0.94
N GLU A 61 15.39 -12.70 -2.04
CA GLU A 61 15.81 -11.89 -3.19
C GLU A 61 16.05 -10.42 -2.81
N THR A 62 15.17 -9.84 -1.99
CA THR A 62 15.28 -8.45 -1.53
C THR A 62 16.53 -8.26 -0.67
N GLU A 63 16.80 -9.18 0.25
CA GLU A 63 18.00 -9.16 1.09
C GLU A 63 19.28 -9.30 0.26
N LYS A 64 19.29 -10.20 -0.73
CA LYS A 64 20.41 -10.34 -1.67
C LYS A 64 20.67 -9.05 -2.44
N LYS A 65 19.62 -8.41 -2.98
CA LYS A 65 19.74 -7.13 -3.70
C LYS A 65 20.28 -6.00 -2.83
N LYS A 66 19.84 -5.92 -1.56
CA LYS A 66 20.38 -4.98 -0.58
C LYS A 66 21.87 -5.22 -0.33
N LYS A 67 22.29 -6.49 -0.17
CA LYS A 67 23.71 -6.85 0.00
C LYS A 67 24.57 -6.49 -1.22
N LEU A 68 23.98 -6.53 -2.41
CA LEU A 68 24.65 -6.19 -3.68
C LEU A 68 24.61 -4.70 -4.02
N GLY A 69 23.97 -3.85 -3.20
CA GLY A 69 23.87 -2.40 -3.45
C GLY A 69 22.98 -2.02 -4.64
N LEU A 70 22.17 -2.94 -5.15
CA LEU A 70 21.25 -2.73 -6.28
C LEU A 70 19.91 -2.09 -5.85
N MET A 71 19.71 -1.90 -4.54
CA MET A 71 18.51 -1.40 -3.90
C MET A 71 18.86 -0.63 -2.63
#